data_AF-A0A2X2K4X6-F1
#
_entry.id   AF-A0A2X2K4X6-F1
#
_cell.length_a   1.000
_cell.length_b   1.000
_cell.length_c   1.000
_cell.angle_alpha   90.00
_cell.angle_beta   90.00
_cell.angle_gamma   90.00
#
_symmetry.space_group_name_H-M   'P 1'
#
loop_
_entity.id
_entity.type
_entity.pdbx_description
1 polymer ?
#
loop_
_entity_poly.entity_id
_entity_poly.type
_entity_poly.pdbx_seq_one_letter_code
_entity_poly.pdbx_strand_id
1 'polypeptide(L)' 'MKKRTTLEAVIGLPANIFYGTSIPTCILVFKKMSPNKTTTYYLSMHPMILKKEKNQNHLSDAPSRTYYRHI' A
#
# COMPACT_ATOMS: atom_id res chain seq x y z
N MET A 1 -9.41 25.23 -15.98
CA MET A 1 -8.25 24.66 -15.26
C MET A 1 -8.20 23.14 -15.47
N LYS A 2 -7.08 22.59 -15.96
CA LYS A 2 -6.95 21.17 -16.34
C LYS A 2 -6.60 20.32 -15.10
N LYS A 3 -7.52 19.47 -14.64
CA LYS A 3 -7.27 18.52 -13.54
C LYS A 3 -6.33 17.42 -14.04
N ARG A 4 -5.20 17.18 -13.35
CA ARG A 4 -4.25 16.09 -13.64
C ARG A 4 -4.48 14.94 -12.67
N THR A 5 -4.25 13.72 -13.14
CA THR A 5 -4.17 12.54 -12.27
C THR A 5 -2.76 12.52 -11.69
N THR A 6 -2.66 12.65 -10.38
CA THR A 6 -1.38 12.72 -9.65
C THR A 6 -1.29 11.50 -8.73
N LEU A 7 -0.07 11.01 -8.53
CA LEU A 7 0.22 9.99 -7.51
C LEU A 7 0.01 10.60 -6.12
N GLU A 8 -0.91 10.03 -5.34
CA GLU A 8 -1.22 10.49 -3.98
C GLU A 8 -0.53 9.63 -2.93
N ALA A 9 -0.44 8.31 -3.15
CA ALA A 9 0.24 7.42 -2.22
C ALA A 9 0.93 6.23 -2.89
N VAL A 10 2.01 5.78 -2.26
CA VAL A 10 2.70 4.52 -2.56
C VAL A 10 2.62 3.66 -1.30
N ILE A 11 1.98 2.49 -1.40
CA ILE A 11 1.81 1.56 -0.28
C ILE A 11 2.65 0.32 -0.54
N GLY A 12 3.73 0.15 0.22
CA GLY A 12 4.56 -1.05 0.17
C GLY A 12 3.86 -2.22 0.84
N LEU A 13 3.77 -3.34 0.11
CA LEU A 13 3.31 -4.62 0.60
C LEU A 13 4.49 -5.56 0.85
N PRO A 14 4.38 -6.42 1.87
CA PRO A 14 5.37 -7.47 2.15
C PRO A 14 5.40 -8.54 1.05
N ALA A 15 6.46 -9.36 1.05
CA ALA A 15 6.62 -10.49 0.13
C ALA A 15 5.53 -11.56 0.31
N ASN A 16 5.37 -12.45 -0.68
CA ASN A 16 4.48 -13.62 -0.65
C ASN A 16 3.00 -13.30 -0.39
N ILE A 17 2.50 -12.14 -0.83
CA ILE A 17 1.08 -11.77 -0.70
C ILE A 17 0.26 -12.32 -1.87
N PHE A 18 0.82 -12.26 -3.09
CA PHE A 18 0.14 -12.73 -4.30
C PHE A 18 0.52 -14.16 -4.65
N TYR A 19 -0.45 -14.92 -5.17
CA TYR A 19 -0.21 -16.27 -5.67
C TYR A 19 0.73 -16.23 -6.88
N GLY A 20 1.68 -17.17 -6.94
CA GLY A 20 2.58 -17.34 -8.08
C GLY A 20 3.81 -16.43 -8.12
N THR A 21 4.01 -15.57 -7.11
CA THR A 21 5.24 -14.78 -6.98
C THR A 21 5.59 -14.48 -5.53
N SER A 22 6.89 -14.60 -5.20
CA SER A 22 7.42 -14.28 -3.87
C SER A 22 7.93 -12.85 -3.73
N ILE A 23 7.85 -12.06 -4.80
CA ILE A 23 8.45 -10.72 -4.85
C ILE A 23 7.60 -9.74 -4.02
N PRO A 24 8.21 -8.84 -3.23
CA PRO A 24 7.50 -7.71 -2.61
C PRO A 24 6.79 -6.85 -3.67
N THR A 25 5.64 -6.29 -3.32
CA THR A 25 4.83 -5.51 -4.26
C THR A 25 4.42 -4.18 -3.65
N CYS A 26 3.89 -3.27 -4.45
CA CYS A 26 3.32 -2.03 -3.95
C CYS A 26 2.00 -1.69 -4.66
N ILE A 27 1.15 -0.95 -3.96
CA ILE A 27 -0.09 -0.38 -4.50
C ILE A 27 0.14 1.10 -4.74
N LEU A 28 -0.13 1.56 -5.96
CA LEU A 28 -0.08 2.98 -6.34
C LEU A 28 -1.49 3.57 -6.31
N VAL A 29 -1.68 4.62 -5.51
CA VAL A 29 -2.97 5.31 -5.40
C VAL A 29 -2.89 6.60 -6.21
N PHE A 30 -3.68 6.68 -7.27
CA PHE A 30 -3.78 7.85 -8.13
C PHE A 30 -5.06 8.62 -7.86
N LYS A 31 -4.96 9.94 -7.77
CA LYS A 31 -6.12 10.83 -7.58
C LYS A 31 -6.07 12.01 -8.52
N LYS A 32 -7.25 12.36 -9.04
CA LYS A 32 -7.42 13.55 -9.87
C LYS A 32 -7.54 14.77 -8.97
N MET A 33 -6.51 15.62 -8.95
CA MET A 33 -6.45 16.79 -8.06
C MET A 33 -5.98 18.05 -8.79
N SER A 34 -6.22 19.21 -8.16
CA SER A 34 -5.67 20.49 -8.58
C SER A 34 -4.14 20.47 -8.42
N PRO A 35 -3.35 21.09 -9.32
CA PRO A 35 -1.89 21.04 -9.31
C PRO A 35 -1.20 21.54 -8.03
N ASN A 36 -1.92 22.21 -7.13
CA ASN A 36 -1.37 22.82 -5.92
C ASN A 36 -1.10 21.83 -4.77
N LYS A 37 -1.34 20.52 -4.95
CA LYS A 37 -1.04 19.50 -3.94
C LYS A 37 0.07 18.58 -4.45
N THR A 38 1.25 18.71 -3.84
CA THR A 38 2.50 18.04 -4.25
C THR A 38 2.94 16.93 -3.30
N THR A 39 2.29 16.76 -2.15
CA THR A 39 2.67 15.74 -1.18
C THR A 39 2.20 14.36 -1.64
N THR A 40 3.17 13.47 -1.91
CA THR A 40 2.93 12.03 -2.06
C THR A 40 3.17 11.36 -0.71
N TYR A 41 2.25 10.49 -0.28
CA TYR A 41 2.40 9.71 0.94
C TYR A 41 3.09 8.39 0.67
N TYR A 42 4.13 8.09 1.44
CA TYR A 42 4.77 6.78 1.44
C TYR A 42 4.31 6.01 2.68
N LEU A 43 3.67 4.88 2.44
CA LEU A 43 3.10 4.03 3.47
C LEU A 43 3.69 2.63 3.35
N SER A 44 3.91 1.98 4.49
CA SER A 44 4.23 0.56 4.56
C SER A 44 3.16 -0.18 5.35
N MET A 45 2.83 -1.40 4.90
CA MET A 45 1.95 -2.29 5.64
C MET A 45 2.64 -2.83 6.89
N HIS A 46 1.96 -2.76 8.03
CA HIS A 46 2.49 -3.24 9.29
C HIS A 46 2.53 -4.78 9.34
N PRO A 47 3.64 -5.43 9.71
CA PRO A 47 3.75 -6.89 9.70
C PRO A 47 2.69 -7.64 10.52
N MET A 48 2.13 -7.02 11.56
CA MET A 48 1.13 -7.62 12.45
C MET A 48 -0.20 -7.98 11.75
N ILE A 49 -0.50 -7.41 10.58
CA ILE A 49 -1.69 -7.79 9.80
C ILE A 49 -1.46 -8.98 8.88
N LEU A 50 -0.26 -9.54 8.88
CA LEU A 50 0.04 -10.71 8.09
C LEU A 50 -0.13 -11.94 8.95
N LYS A 51 -1.05 -12.81 8.53
CA LYS A 51 -1.06 -14.19 8.96
C LYS A 51 -0.10 -14.96 8.07
N LYS A 52 1.05 -15.33 8.63
CA LYS A 52 2.02 -16.19 7.95
C LYS A 52 1.46 -17.61 7.87
N GLU A 53 1.26 -18.11 6.67
CA GLU A 53 1.06 -19.53 6.42
C GLU A 53 2.31 -20.11 5.73
N LYS A 54 2.29 -21.39 5.35
CA LYS A 54 3.49 -22.10 4.86
C LYS A 54 4.19 -21.34 3.73
N ASN A 55 3.47 -21.06 2.65
CA ASN A 55 4.04 -20.49 1.44
C ASN A 55 3.45 -19.12 1.07
N GLN A 56 2.55 -18.58 1.90
CA GLN A 56 1.83 -17.36 1.61
C GLN A 56 1.52 -16.57 2.87
N ASN A 57 1.61 -15.25 2.75
CA ASN A 57 1.14 -14.32 3.76
C ASN A 57 -0.29 -13.91 3.40
N HIS A 58 -1.22 -14.08 4.33
CA HIS A 58 -2.60 -13.62 4.19
C HIS A 58 -2.82 -12.35 5.01
N LEU A 59 -3.61 -11.42 4.48
CA LEU A 59 -4.10 -10.31 5.30
C LEU A 59 -5.09 -10.86 6.33
N SER A 60 -4.92 -10.45 7.59
CA SER A 60 -5.89 -10.71 8.65
C SER A 60 -7.01 -9.68 8.63
N ASP A 61 -8.20 -10.04 9.13
CA ASP A 61 -9.40 -9.17 9.22
C ASP A 61 -9.28 -8.05 10.28
N ALA A 62 -8.06 -7.70 10.67
CA ALA A 62 -7.83 -6.78 11.76
C ALA A 62 -8.20 -5.32 11.35
N PRO A 63 -8.63 -4.46 12.29
CA PRO A 63 -9.17 -3.13 11.99
C PRO A 63 -8.14 -2.16 11.37
N SER A 64 -8.38 -1.75 10.12
CA SER A 64 -7.47 -1.01 9.21
C SER A 64 -6.79 0.27 9.72
N ARG A 65 -7.21 0.83 10.86
CA ARG A 65 -6.75 2.15 11.35
C ARG A 65 -5.33 2.17 11.93
N THR A 66 -4.75 1.03 12.31
CA THR A 66 -3.46 0.99 13.04
C THR A 66 -2.29 0.49 12.21
N TYR A 67 -2.48 0.21 10.91
CA TYR A 67 -1.57 -0.69 10.18
C TYR A 67 -0.73 -0.06 9.09
N TYR A 68 -0.79 1.25 8.93
CA TYR A 68 0.06 1.95 7.97
C TYR A 68 1.06 2.81 8.72
N ARG A 69 2.35 2.58 8.43
CA ARG A 69 3.44 3.44 8.92
C ARG A 69 3.88 4.38 7.81
N HIS A 70 3.90 5.68 8.10
CA HIS A 70 4.58 6.65 7.26
C HIS A 70 6.08 6.37 7.28
N ILE A 71 6.64 6.26 6.08
CA ILE A 71 8.07 6.04 5.82
C ILE A 71 8.67 7.25 5.13
#